data_AF-K2A9C6-F1
#
_entry.id   AF-K2A9C6-F1
#
_cell.length_a   1.000
_cell.length_b   1.000
_cell.length_c   1.000
_cell.angle_alpha   90.00
_cell.angle_beta   90.00
_cell.angle_gamma   90.00
#
_symmetry.space_group_name_H-M   'P 1'
#
loop_
_entity.id
_entity.type
_entity.pdbx_description
1 polymer ?
#
loop_
_entity_poly.entity_id
_entity_poly.type
_entity_poly.pdbx_seq_one_letter_code
_entity_poly.pdbx_strand_id
1 'polypeptide(L)'
;MKNIFLASLFILTFPFLAKAEGFDFYVDKNHAGQELGTIEKPFRTIAKAISKAEQNRPGLRRIFVGDGEYAENFILSPSIKLIGQNKDNTIIKISESSSLDMQGNNIVENLTFSGGVSALTIHGAATIKNCIIKNARKKGVDLPEGNSLVKISNSSIVENGGKGVYVQKGRTILLENNVVANNRGEGFDIRQNIFGVVTGNEITSNTESGIEILTSASDVVIRNNVIKNNLANGIANQSYPDMPDLGKINIRDNILTGNGKYGIYCGAPSGGVKTKTFFSESIFLDSNENVGNIGKPVSGSCHLERQTSEFIQKISSDIEKSTILQSDQQGFFYDIENDFDSHLASSEKVAQEIESMSLFKKIFFGISVQKIDLLYSNNLQLSTLIAKATSLLDEYESDELRDSTSLLIKSSNETIAFNDALIGKSEKTNIILWLPIKIAGIFR
;
A
#
# COMPACT_ATOMS: atom_id res chain seq x y z
N MET A 1 28.79 -0.95 -59.44
CA MET A 1 28.52 -0.01 -58.33
C MET A 1 27.30 -0.52 -57.58
N LYS A 2 27.51 -1.14 -56.42
CA LYS A 2 26.47 -1.73 -55.56
C LYS A 2 26.01 -0.66 -54.56
N ASN A 3 24.74 -0.29 -54.60
CA ASN A 3 24.12 0.50 -53.55
C ASN A 3 23.67 -0.45 -52.43
N ILE A 4 24.40 -0.43 -51.31
CA ILE A 4 24.00 -1.07 -50.07
C ILE A 4 23.14 -0.05 -49.31
N PHE A 5 21.85 -0.34 -49.20
CA PHE A 5 20.93 0.38 -48.32
C PHE A 5 21.25 -0.03 -46.88
N LEU A 6 21.86 0.87 -46.11
CA LEU A 6 22.01 0.70 -44.66
C LEU A 6 20.63 0.92 -44.03
N ALA A 7 19.93 -0.17 -43.69
CA ALA A 7 18.78 -0.10 -42.81
C ALA A 7 19.30 0.13 -41.39
N SER A 8 19.30 1.38 -40.94
CA SER A 8 19.52 1.74 -39.55
C SER A 8 18.35 1.19 -38.73
N LEU A 9 18.55 0.02 -38.13
CA LEU A 9 17.67 -0.55 -37.11
C LEU A 9 17.76 0.38 -35.89
N PHE A 10 16.83 1.32 -35.76
CA PHE A 10 16.62 2.04 -34.51
C PHE A 10 16.13 1.01 -33.49
N ILE A 11 17.05 0.42 -32.75
CA ILE A 11 16.74 -0.27 -31.50
C ILE A 11 16.32 0.86 -30.56
N LEU A 12 15.00 1.12 -30.49
CA LEU A 12 14.40 1.84 -29.38
C LEU A 12 14.81 1.08 -28.12
N THR A 13 15.86 1.57 -27.46
CA THR A 13 16.26 1.10 -26.15
C THR A 13 15.13 1.47 -25.20
N PHE A 14 14.24 0.51 -24.98
CA PHE A 14 13.20 0.55 -23.97
C PHE A 14 13.84 0.99 -22.64
N PRO A 15 13.35 2.06 -21.99
CA PRO A 15 13.96 2.62 -20.78
C PRO A 15 13.70 1.75 -19.53
N PHE A 16 13.36 0.48 -19.70
CA PHE A 16 13.03 -0.46 -18.63
C PHE A 16 14.26 -1.02 -17.88
N LEU A 17 15.45 -0.43 -18.05
CA LEU A 17 16.64 -0.79 -17.29
C LEU A 17 16.66 -0.05 -15.94
N ALA A 18 15.71 -0.38 -15.07
CA ALA A 18 15.83 -0.12 -13.64
C ALA A 18 14.99 -1.12 -12.82
N LYS A 19 15.71 -1.87 -11.97
CA LYS A 19 15.28 -2.93 -11.05
C LYS A 19 14.83 -4.25 -11.68
N ALA A 20 15.61 -5.28 -11.39
CA ALA A 20 15.29 -6.69 -11.57
C ALA A 20 14.17 -7.15 -10.60
N GLU A 21 13.01 -6.52 -10.65
CA GLU A 21 11.76 -7.10 -10.15
C GLU A 21 10.91 -7.49 -11.36
N GLY A 22 10.66 -8.80 -11.54
CA GLY A 22 9.79 -9.26 -12.61
C GLY A 22 8.32 -8.97 -12.30
N PHE A 23 7.79 -7.84 -12.74
CA PHE A 23 6.36 -7.53 -12.61
C PHE A 23 5.50 -8.51 -13.40
N ASP A 24 4.27 -8.77 -12.92
CA ASP A 24 3.32 -9.65 -13.61
C ASP A 24 2.83 -9.03 -14.91
N PHE A 25 2.56 -7.72 -14.86
CA PHE A 25 2.14 -6.95 -16.02
C PHE A 25 2.83 -5.60 -16.12
N TYR A 26 3.06 -5.19 -17.36
CA TYR A 26 3.62 -3.90 -17.70
C TYR A 26 2.58 -3.07 -18.46
N VAL A 27 2.52 -1.78 -18.16
CA VAL A 27 1.65 -0.81 -18.82
C VAL A 27 2.48 0.29 -19.46
N ASP A 28 2.29 0.52 -20.75
CA ASP A 28 2.87 1.64 -21.51
C ASP A 28 1.80 2.17 -22.47
N LYS A 29 1.33 3.39 -22.21
CA LYS A 29 0.28 4.02 -23.02
C LYS A 29 0.70 4.27 -24.48
N ASN A 30 2.00 4.35 -24.74
CA ASN A 30 2.54 4.65 -26.07
C ASN A 30 2.82 3.38 -26.89
N HIS A 31 2.65 2.19 -26.28
CA HIS A 31 2.90 0.94 -26.97
C HIS A 31 2.01 0.77 -28.21
N ALA A 32 2.63 0.37 -29.31
CA ALA A 32 1.97 0.09 -30.56
C ALA A 32 2.04 -1.42 -30.86
N GLY A 33 0.88 -2.04 -31.05
CA GLY A 33 0.78 -3.43 -31.47
C GLY A 33 0.04 -4.31 -30.48
N GLN A 34 0.44 -5.57 -30.40
CA GLN A 34 -0.20 -6.56 -29.55
C GLN A 34 0.09 -6.27 -28.07
N GLU A 35 -0.95 -6.34 -27.24
CA GLU A 35 -0.88 -6.11 -25.80
C GLU A 35 -1.04 -7.43 -25.05
N LEU A 36 0.06 -7.99 -24.58
CA LEU A 36 0.09 -9.23 -23.77
C LEU A 36 0.39 -8.97 -22.29
N GLY A 37 0.74 -7.73 -21.94
CA GLY A 37 1.16 -7.35 -20.60
C GLY A 37 2.61 -7.69 -20.26
N THR A 38 3.41 -8.18 -21.22
CA THR A 38 4.85 -8.42 -21.01
C THR A 38 5.64 -7.12 -21.19
N ILE A 39 6.92 -7.13 -20.82
CA ILE A 39 7.81 -5.98 -21.01
C ILE A 39 7.93 -5.57 -22.49
N GLU A 40 7.94 -6.52 -23.44
CA GLU A 40 8.00 -6.24 -24.88
C GLU A 40 6.64 -5.91 -25.50
N LYS A 41 5.56 -6.33 -24.84
CA LYS A 41 4.18 -6.20 -25.33
C LYS A 41 3.26 -5.74 -24.20
N PRO A 42 3.51 -4.56 -23.60
CA PRO A 42 2.77 -4.09 -22.44
C PRO A 42 1.30 -3.80 -22.79
N PHE A 43 0.46 -3.69 -21.76
CA PHE A 43 -0.89 -3.15 -21.91
C PHE A 43 -0.83 -1.64 -22.14
N ARG A 44 -1.78 -1.10 -22.89
CA ARG A 44 -1.87 0.36 -23.05
C ARG A 44 -2.58 1.06 -21.90
N THR A 45 -3.41 0.33 -21.17
CA THR A 45 -4.27 0.86 -20.11
C THR A 45 -4.06 0.12 -18.81
N ILE A 46 -4.16 0.85 -17.70
CA ILE A 46 -4.04 0.30 -16.35
C ILE A 46 -5.22 -0.65 -16.08
N ALA A 47 -6.43 -0.26 -16.49
CA ALA A 47 -7.63 -1.08 -16.30
C ALA A 47 -7.51 -2.48 -16.92
N LYS A 48 -6.83 -2.60 -18.07
CA LYS A 48 -6.62 -3.89 -18.75
C LYS A 48 -5.60 -4.76 -18.01
N ALA A 49 -4.55 -4.15 -17.47
CA ALA A 49 -3.60 -4.87 -16.62
C ALA A 49 -4.28 -5.40 -15.35
N ILE A 50 -5.11 -4.58 -14.70
CA ILE A 50 -5.90 -5.00 -13.52
C ILE A 50 -6.84 -6.14 -13.88
N SER A 51 -7.62 -6.01 -14.96
CA SER A 51 -8.53 -7.07 -15.40
C SER A 51 -7.81 -8.38 -15.71
N LYS A 52 -6.61 -8.31 -16.31
CA LYS A 52 -5.81 -9.50 -16.57
C LYS A 52 -5.26 -10.11 -15.27
N ALA A 53 -4.85 -9.27 -14.33
CA ALA A 53 -4.39 -9.68 -13.01
C ALA A 53 -5.51 -10.40 -12.23
N GLU A 54 -6.76 -9.98 -12.36
CA GLU A 54 -7.93 -10.66 -11.75
C GLU A 54 -8.23 -12.04 -12.33
N GLN A 55 -7.96 -12.24 -13.61
CA GLN A 55 -8.20 -13.52 -14.28
C GLN A 55 -7.11 -14.56 -13.97
N ASN A 56 -5.88 -14.10 -13.71
CA ASN A 56 -4.74 -14.99 -13.65
C ASN A 56 -4.53 -15.62 -12.26
N ARG A 57 -4.92 -14.98 -11.14
CA ARG A 57 -4.89 -15.64 -9.81
C ARG A 57 -5.49 -14.83 -8.65
N PRO A 58 -6.02 -15.46 -7.60
CA PRO A 58 -6.06 -14.87 -6.26
C PRO A 58 -4.65 -14.75 -5.67
N GLY A 59 -4.33 -13.59 -5.10
CA GLY A 59 -3.00 -13.25 -4.58
C GLY A 59 -2.57 -11.85 -4.99
N LEU A 60 -1.31 -11.50 -4.71
CA LEU A 60 -0.80 -10.16 -4.87
C LEU A 60 -0.13 -9.97 -6.22
N ARG A 61 -0.58 -8.94 -6.95
CA ARG A 61 -0.31 -8.82 -8.38
C ARG A 61 0.35 -7.50 -8.67
N ARG A 62 1.57 -7.56 -9.22
CA ARG A 62 2.45 -6.43 -9.46
C ARG A 62 2.27 -5.91 -10.88
N ILE A 63 1.80 -4.68 -10.97
CA ILE A 63 1.62 -3.97 -12.22
C ILE A 63 2.60 -2.80 -12.26
N PHE A 64 3.52 -2.84 -13.21
CA PHE A 64 4.39 -1.71 -13.51
C PHE A 64 3.72 -0.76 -14.49
N VAL A 65 3.79 0.54 -14.21
CA VAL A 65 3.22 1.59 -15.07
C VAL A 65 4.33 2.51 -15.55
N GLY A 66 4.56 2.52 -16.86
CA GLY A 66 5.53 3.41 -17.50
C GLY A 66 5.15 4.89 -17.39
N ASP A 67 6.09 5.76 -17.69
CA ASP A 67 5.85 7.21 -17.72
C ASP A 67 4.71 7.58 -18.69
N GLY A 68 3.85 8.51 -18.25
CA GLY A 68 2.70 8.97 -19.03
C GLY A 68 1.55 9.46 -18.18
N GLU A 69 0.66 10.23 -18.81
CA GLU A 69 -0.65 10.62 -18.22
C GLU A 69 -1.73 9.60 -18.63
N TYR A 70 -2.30 8.92 -17.66
CA TYR A 70 -3.34 7.89 -17.78
C TYR A 70 -4.67 8.45 -17.29
N ALA A 71 -5.53 8.87 -18.22
CA ALA A 71 -6.88 9.34 -17.92
C ALA A 71 -7.85 8.14 -17.95
N GLU A 72 -7.96 7.45 -16.82
CA GLU A 72 -8.76 6.24 -16.67
C GLU A 72 -9.51 6.27 -15.33
N ASN A 73 -10.70 5.67 -15.30
CA ASN A 73 -11.41 5.39 -14.06
C ASN A 73 -11.40 3.87 -13.86
N PHE A 74 -10.79 3.41 -12.78
CA PHE A 74 -10.74 1.99 -12.42
C PHE A 74 -10.77 1.83 -10.90
N ILE A 75 -11.14 0.64 -10.47
CA ILE A 75 -11.07 0.21 -9.08
C ILE A 75 -9.79 -0.61 -8.94
N LEU A 76 -9.01 -0.32 -7.91
CA LEU A 76 -7.87 -1.14 -7.54
C LEU A 76 -8.37 -2.29 -6.66
N SER A 77 -8.62 -3.43 -7.30
CA SER A 77 -9.05 -4.65 -6.62
C SER A 77 -8.07 -5.11 -5.55
N PRO A 78 -8.49 -5.94 -4.58
CA PRO A 78 -7.65 -6.28 -3.44
C PRO A 78 -6.29 -6.87 -3.84
N SER A 79 -5.23 -6.58 -3.09
CA SER A 79 -3.87 -7.11 -3.29
C SER A 79 -3.18 -6.69 -4.60
N ILE A 80 -3.72 -5.74 -5.39
CA ILE A 80 -2.94 -5.17 -6.49
C ILE A 80 -1.83 -4.25 -5.94
N LYS A 81 -0.58 -4.44 -6.39
CA LYS A 81 0.53 -3.50 -6.27
C LYS A 81 0.68 -2.73 -7.58
N LEU A 82 0.45 -1.41 -7.57
CA LEU A 82 0.62 -0.54 -8.73
C LEU A 82 1.86 0.34 -8.55
N ILE A 83 2.86 0.13 -9.39
CA ILE A 83 4.19 0.72 -9.22
C ILE A 83 4.51 1.55 -10.45
N GLY A 84 4.60 2.86 -10.28
CA GLY A 84 4.98 3.77 -11.36
C GLY A 84 6.48 3.76 -11.63
N GLN A 85 6.84 4.08 -12.87
CA GLN A 85 8.24 4.25 -13.28
C GLN A 85 8.88 5.45 -12.57
N ASN A 86 8.15 6.57 -12.50
CA ASN A 86 8.60 7.78 -11.82
C ASN A 86 7.38 8.60 -11.37
N LYS A 87 7.28 8.93 -10.08
CA LYS A 87 6.14 9.71 -9.55
C LYS A 87 5.94 11.04 -10.28
N ASP A 88 6.99 11.66 -10.81
CA ASP A 88 6.91 12.96 -11.47
C ASP A 88 6.32 12.86 -12.89
N ASN A 89 6.37 11.67 -13.51
CA ASN A 89 5.98 11.46 -14.91
C ASN A 89 4.87 10.41 -15.11
N THR A 90 4.67 9.49 -14.16
CA THR A 90 3.61 8.48 -14.18
C THR A 90 2.38 9.03 -13.44
N ILE A 91 1.46 9.62 -14.20
CA ILE A 91 0.32 10.38 -13.68
C ILE A 91 -0.98 9.64 -13.97
N ILE A 92 -1.72 9.31 -12.93
CA ILE A 92 -3.10 8.82 -13.02
C ILE A 92 -4.04 10.01 -12.85
N LYS A 93 -4.77 10.34 -13.91
CA LYS A 93 -5.70 11.46 -13.94
C LYS A 93 -7.12 10.98 -13.72
N ILE A 94 -7.69 11.39 -12.60
CA ILE A 94 -9.01 10.95 -12.13
C ILE A 94 -10.04 12.00 -12.53
N SER A 95 -11.16 11.55 -13.11
CA SER A 95 -12.26 12.42 -13.49
C SER A 95 -12.77 13.24 -12.30
N GLU A 96 -13.13 14.51 -12.52
CA GLU A 96 -13.59 15.42 -11.46
C GLU A 96 -14.81 14.96 -10.66
N SER A 97 -15.56 13.98 -11.18
CA SER A 97 -16.75 13.39 -10.56
C SER A 97 -16.49 12.03 -9.92
N SER A 98 -15.25 11.55 -9.91
CA SER A 98 -14.87 10.19 -9.52
C SER A 98 -13.79 10.21 -8.44
N SER A 99 -13.49 9.03 -7.89
CA SER A 99 -12.31 8.77 -7.06
C SER A 99 -11.66 7.49 -7.56
N LEU A 100 -10.37 7.28 -7.28
CA LEU A 100 -9.76 5.96 -7.44
C LEU A 100 -9.97 5.17 -6.16
N ASP A 101 -10.76 4.11 -6.25
CA ASP A 101 -11.15 3.30 -5.11
C ASP A 101 -10.19 2.11 -4.93
N MET A 102 -9.60 1.99 -3.74
CA MET A 102 -8.68 0.93 -3.33
C MET A 102 -9.40 -0.01 -2.36
N GLN A 103 -9.54 -1.28 -2.73
CA GLN A 103 -10.45 -2.21 -2.05
C GLN A 103 -9.81 -2.98 -0.88
N GLY A 104 -8.48 -3.10 -0.82
CA GLY A 104 -7.80 -3.71 0.33
C GLY A 104 -6.47 -4.37 -0.02
N ASN A 105 -5.57 -4.46 0.96
CA ASN A 105 -4.19 -4.94 0.81
C ASN A 105 -3.44 -4.35 -0.39
N ASN A 106 -3.77 -3.13 -0.79
CA ASN A 106 -3.21 -2.51 -1.98
C ASN A 106 -1.89 -1.82 -1.66
N ILE A 107 -0.97 -1.83 -2.62
CA ILE A 107 0.24 -0.99 -2.56
C ILE A 107 0.29 -0.09 -3.78
N VAL A 108 0.55 1.18 -3.57
CA VAL A 108 0.84 2.12 -4.64
C VAL A 108 2.17 2.81 -4.37
N GLU A 109 3.07 2.75 -5.35
CA GLU A 109 4.41 3.35 -5.24
C GLU A 109 4.77 4.15 -6.48
N ASN A 110 5.45 5.28 -6.30
CA ASN A 110 6.05 6.07 -7.39
C ASN A 110 5.04 6.59 -8.43
N LEU A 111 3.86 7.03 -7.98
CA LEU A 111 2.76 7.51 -8.83
C LEU A 111 2.32 8.91 -8.45
N THR A 112 1.84 9.68 -9.42
CA THR A 112 1.01 10.86 -9.17
C THR A 112 -0.46 10.52 -9.36
N PHE A 113 -1.31 10.83 -8.39
CA PHE A 113 -2.77 10.84 -8.51
C PHE A 113 -3.25 12.29 -8.58
N SER A 114 -3.90 12.66 -9.68
CA SER A 114 -4.34 14.05 -9.92
C SER A 114 -5.82 14.11 -10.27
N GLY A 115 -6.57 14.99 -9.58
CA GLY A 115 -7.99 15.19 -9.82
C GLY A 115 -8.89 14.37 -8.90
N GLY A 116 -10.14 14.15 -9.31
CA GLY A 116 -11.15 13.45 -8.51
C GLY A 116 -11.95 14.33 -7.55
N VAL A 117 -13.05 13.78 -7.01
CA VAL A 117 -13.74 14.35 -5.83
C VAL A 117 -12.86 14.13 -4.61
N SER A 118 -12.49 12.87 -4.38
CA SER A 118 -11.28 12.50 -3.67
C SER A 118 -10.29 11.97 -4.70
N ALA A 119 -8.98 12.17 -4.55
CA ALA A 119 -8.06 11.50 -5.47
C ALA A 119 -8.05 9.99 -5.15
N LEU A 120 -7.89 9.63 -3.88
CA LEU A 120 -7.93 8.24 -3.42
C LEU A 120 -9.07 8.03 -2.41
N THR A 121 -9.83 6.95 -2.57
CA THR A 121 -10.72 6.40 -1.54
C THR A 121 -10.21 5.02 -1.15
N ILE A 122 -9.88 4.79 0.13
CA ILE A 122 -9.24 3.54 0.56
C ILE A 122 -10.15 2.80 1.54
N HIS A 123 -10.73 1.69 1.07
CA HIS A 123 -11.72 0.91 1.83
C HIS A 123 -11.07 -0.09 2.78
N GLY A 124 -10.04 -0.81 2.34
CA GLY A 124 -9.33 -1.82 3.15
C GLY A 124 -7.95 -1.36 3.60
N ALA A 125 -7.07 -2.32 3.88
CA ALA A 125 -5.68 -2.02 4.21
C ALA A 125 -4.93 -1.48 2.98
N ALA A 126 -3.98 -0.56 3.17
CA ALA A 126 -3.19 -0.07 2.04
C ALA A 126 -1.86 0.54 2.46
N THR A 127 -0.88 0.47 1.55
CA THR A 127 0.37 1.22 1.63
C THR A 127 0.50 2.17 0.44
N ILE A 128 0.62 3.47 0.73
CA ILE A 128 0.97 4.51 -0.23
C ILE A 128 2.40 4.96 0.06
N LYS A 129 3.27 4.91 -0.95
CA LYS A 129 4.68 5.24 -0.76
C LYS A 129 5.25 6.04 -1.92
N ASN A 130 5.95 7.13 -1.60
CA ASN A 130 6.61 7.97 -2.62
C ASN A 130 5.65 8.43 -3.73
N CYS A 131 4.43 8.81 -3.37
CA CYS A 131 3.40 9.27 -4.31
C CYS A 131 3.17 10.78 -4.20
N ILE A 132 2.57 11.36 -5.25
CA ILE A 132 2.04 12.73 -5.22
C ILE A 132 0.53 12.65 -5.37
N ILE A 133 -0.22 13.26 -4.45
CA ILE A 133 -1.68 13.25 -4.43
C ILE A 133 -2.13 14.70 -4.45
N LYS A 134 -2.70 15.15 -5.58
CA LYS A 134 -2.97 16.57 -5.81
C LYS A 134 -4.24 16.88 -6.60
N ASN A 135 -4.66 18.13 -6.51
CA ASN A 135 -5.75 18.70 -7.33
C ASN A 135 -7.09 17.97 -7.19
N ALA A 136 -7.32 17.21 -6.12
CA ALA A 136 -8.65 16.68 -5.84
C ALA A 136 -9.60 17.83 -5.48
N ARG A 137 -10.86 17.75 -5.87
CA ARG A 137 -11.85 18.80 -5.59
C ARG A 137 -12.20 18.94 -4.12
N LYS A 138 -12.12 17.86 -3.34
CA LYS A 138 -12.46 17.86 -1.91
C LYS A 138 -11.39 17.24 -1.02
N LYS A 139 -10.94 16.01 -1.28
CA LYS A 139 -10.02 15.31 -0.37
C LYS A 139 -8.84 14.75 -1.16
N GLY A 140 -7.61 14.91 -0.69
CA GLY A 140 -6.49 14.17 -1.29
C GLY A 140 -6.71 12.67 -1.10
N VAL A 141 -6.85 12.24 0.15
CA VAL A 141 -7.14 10.87 0.54
C VAL A 141 -8.36 10.82 1.44
N ASP A 142 -9.28 9.90 1.15
CA ASP A 142 -10.45 9.58 1.99
C ASP A 142 -10.31 8.15 2.50
N LEU A 143 -10.32 7.99 3.83
CA LEU A 143 -10.37 6.68 4.49
C LEU A 143 -11.77 6.57 5.13
N PRO A 144 -12.75 5.91 4.48
CA PRO A 144 -14.07 5.64 5.06
C PRO A 144 -14.00 4.85 6.37
N GLU A 145 -15.09 4.78 7.13
CA GLU A 145 -15.14 3.95 8.35
C GLU A 145 -14.68 2.52 8.08
N GLY A 146 -13.85 1.98 8.95
CA GLY A 146 -13.21 0.66 8.80
C GLY A 146 -12.12 0.45 9.84
N ASN A 147 -11.57 -0.75 9.94
CA ASN A 147 -10.60 -1.16 10.97
C ASN A 147 -9.21 -1.54 10.42
N SER A 148 -9.01 -1.42 9.11
CA SER A 148 -7.73 -1.79 8.48
C SER A 148 -6.65 -0.73 8.68
N LEU A 149 -5.38 -1.18 8.73
CA LEU A 149 -4.19 -0.33 8.72
C LEU A 149 -4.00 0.35 7.36
N VAL A 150 -3.84 1.67 7.37
CA VAL A 150 -3.40 2.44 6.20
C VAL A 150 -2.09 3.15 6.51
N LYS A 151 -1.07 2.84 5.71
CA LYS A 151 0.25 3.49 5.77
C LYS A 151 0.40 4.47 4.61
N ILE A 152 0.75 5.72 4.91
CA ILE A 152 1.13 6.73 3.92
C ILE A 152 2.52 7.22 4.28
N SER A 153 3.48 7.02 3.38
CA SER A 153 4.88 7.33 3.64
C SER A 153 5.56 8.07 2.50
N ASN A 154 6.46 9.00 2.83
CA ASN A 154 7.33 9.69 1.87
C ASN A 154 6.57 10.34 0.71
N SER A 155 5.31 10.73 0.92
CA SER A 155 4.40 11.18 -0.13
C SER A 155 4.07 12.66 0.01
N SER A 156 3.62 13.28 -1.07
CA SER A 156 3.20 14.69 -1.10
C SER A 156 1.69 14.77 -1.31
N ILE A 157 0.95 15.26 -0.31
CA ILE A 157 -0.51 15.46 -0.36
C ILE A 157 -0.78 16.96 -0.41
N VAL A 158 -0.97 17.49 -1.62
CA VAL A 158 -0.87 18.94 -1.86
C VAL A 158 -1.97 19.50 -2.75
N GLU A 159 -2.30 20.78 -2.58
CA GLU A 159 -3.17 21.54 -3.49
C GLU A 159 -4.58 20.94 -3.67
N ASN A 160 -5.08 20.20 -2.66
CA ASN A 160 -6.43 19.65 -2.71
C ASN A 160 -7.46 20.70 -2.28
N GLY A 161 -8.63 20.67 -2.90
CA GLY A 161 -9.73 21.62 -2.71
C GLY A 161 -10.45 21.54 -1.37
N GLY A 162 -10.01 20.66 -0.46
CA GLY A 162 -10.45 20.56 0.92
C GLY A 162 -9.37 19.87 1.75
N LYS A 163 -9.70 18.77 2.44
CA LYS A 163 -8.79 18.04 3.33
C LYS A 163 -7.63 17.39 2.59
N GLY A 164 -6.43 17.39 3.17
CA GLY A 164 -5.31 16.58 2.67
C GLY A 164 -5.63 15.09 2.82
N VAL A 165 -5.69 14.61 4.06
CA VAL A 165 -6.15 13.24 4.40
C VAL A 165 -7.32 13.32 5.35
N TYR A 166 -8.41 12.63 5.02
CA TYR A 166 -9.57 12.50 5.88
C TYR A 166 -9.70 11.07 6.40
N VAL A 167 -9.48 10.89 7.71
CA VAL A 167 -9.52 9.59 8.39
C VAL A 167 -10.84 9.48 9.15
N GLN A 168 -11.74 8.62 8.68
CA GLN A 168 -13.01 8.35 9.36
C GLN A 168 -12.84 7.27 10.43
N LYS A 169 -13.92 7.06 11.19
CA LYS A 169 -13.95 6.27 12.42
C LYS A 169 -13.34 4.87 12.28
N GLY A 170 -12.63 4.41 13.32
CA GLY A 170 -12.21 3.02 13.49
C GLY A 170 -10.86 2.66 12.90
N ARG A 171 -10.24 3.55 12.11
CA ARG A 171 -9.04 3.23 11.33
C ARG A 171 -7.79 3.10 12.20
N THR A 172 -6.89 2.25 11.72
CA THR A 172 -5.48 2.27 12.15
C THR A 172 -4.65 3.03 11.10
N ILE A 173 -3.82 3.99 11.52
CA ILE A 173 -3.03 4.82 10.61
C ILE A 173 -1.54 4.87 10.96
N LEU A 174 -0.71 4.87 9.92
CA LEU A 174 0.71 5.26 10.01
C LEU A 174 0.99 6.32 8.94
N LEU A 175 1.06 7.58 9.37
CA LEU A 175 1.32 8.73 8.50
C LEU A 175 2.75 9.22 8.76
N GLU A 176 3.70 8.85 7.90
CA GLU A 176 5.12 9.09 8.14
C GLU A 176 5.84 9.85 7.02
N ASN A 177 6.67 10.84 7.38
CA ASN A 177 7.58 11.52 6.44
C ASN A 177 6.88 12.11 5.20
N ASN A 178 5.63 12.57 5.34
CA ASN A 178 4.88 13.15 4.24
C ASN A 178 5.01 14.68 4.22
N VAL A 179 4.84 15.25 3.03
CA VAL A 179 4.64 16.69 2.82
C VAL A 179 3.15 16.93 2.60
N VAL A 180 2.52 17.74 3.46
CA VAL A 180 1.08 18.01 3.41
C VAL A 180 0.86 19.51 3.37
N ALA A 181 0.57 20.04 2.18
CA ALA A 181 0.63 21.48 1.99
C ALA A 181 -0.42 22.06 1.04
N ASN A 182 -0.80 23.31 1.31
CA ASN A 182 -1.69 24.09 0.44
C ASN A 182 -3.05 23.42 0.19
N ASN A 183 -3.53 22.59 1.12
CA ASN A 183 -4.87 22.02 1.04
C ASN A 183 -5.87 23.06 1.56
N ARG A 184 -7.05 23.16 0.93
CA ARG A 184 -8.08 24.16 1.26
C ARG A 184 -8.89 23.84 2.52
N GLY A 185 -8.58 22.75 3.21
CA GLY A 185 -9.10 22.38 4.52
C GLY A 185 -7.95 22.12 5.49
N GLU A 186 -8.12 21.09 6.31
CA GLU A 186 -7.15 20.56 7.25
C GLU A 186 -6.08 19.74 6.50
N GLY A 187 -4.84 19.73 6.99
CA GLY A 187 -3.82 18.84 6.45
C GLY A 187 -4.21 17.38 6.69
N PHE A 188 -4.40 17.02 7.95
CA PHE A 188 -5.00 15.76 8.39
C PHE A 188 -6.25 16.05 9.24
N ASP A 189 -7.42 15.51 8.85
CA ASP A 189 -8.63 15.49 9.70
C ASP A 189 -8.89 14.05 10.13
N ILE A 190 -8.74 13.80 11.43
CA ILE A 190 -8.76 12.50 12.07
C ILE A 190 -9.99 12.42 12.97
N ARG A 191 -10.92 11.51 12.67
CA ARG A 191 -12.15 11.32 13.44
C ARG A 191 -11.91 10.48 14.70
N GLN A 192 -12.99 10.04 15.35
CA GLN A 192 -12.98 9.30 16.61
C GLN A 192 -12.62 7.81 16.43
N ASN A 193 -12.25 7.14 17.53
CA ASN A 193 -11.91 5.71 17.55
C ASN A 193 -10.75 5.37 16.59
N ILE A 194 -9.69 6.17 16.63
CA ILE A 194 -8.52 5.99 15.76
C ILE A 194 -7.36 5.44 16.58
N PHE A 195 -6.62 4.49 16.00
CA PHE A 195 -5.36 4.01 16.54
C PHE A 195 -4.23 4.39 15.58
N GLY A 196 -3.07 4.85 16.06
CA GLY A 196 -1.94 5.00 15.15
C GLY A 196 -0.90 6.05 15.47
N VAL A 197 -0.10 6.37 14.46
CA VAL A 197 1.07 7.24 14.56
C VAL A 197 1.10 8.25 13.42
N VAL A 198 1.32 9.51 13.76
CA VAL A 198 1.59 10.61 12.83
C VAL A 198 2.99 11.16 13.13
N THR A 199 3.98 10.86 12.29
CA THR A 199 5.38 11.17 12.58
C THR A 199 6.18 11.75 11.41
N GLY A 200 7.10 12.66 11.69
CA GLY A 200 8.09 13.11 10.70
C GLY A 200 7.51 13.91 9.53
N ASN A 201 6.24 14.34 9.60
CA ASN A 201 5.58 15.03 8.50
C ASN A 201 5.89 16.53 8.50
N GLU A 202 5.96 17.13 7.32
CA GLU A 202 5.95 18.57 7.11
C GLU A 202 4.54 19.01 6.69
N ILE A 203 3.83 19.71 7.58
CA ILE A 203 2.42 20.07 7.42
C ILE A 203 2.28 21.60 7.40
N THR A 204 2.00 22.17 6.22
CA THR A 204 2.20 23.62 6.02
C THR A 204 1.12 24.29 5.18
N SER A 205 0.81 25.54 5.50
CA SER A 205 0.01 26.42 4.62
C SER A 205 -1.36 25.84 4.24
N ASN A 206 -1.94 24.98 5.07
CA ASN A 206 -3.32 24.54 4.90
C ASN A 206 -4.25 25.64 5.44
N THR A 207 -5.42 25.84 4.81
CA THR A 207 -6.33 26.94 5.21
C THR A 207 -7.12 26.68 6.49
N GLU A 208 -7.04 25.47 7.06
CA GLU A 208 -7.53 25.20 8.41
C GLU A 208 -6.38 24.77 9.33
N SER A 209 -6.58 23.77 10.20
CA SER A 209 -5.55 23.29 11.10
C SER A 209 -4.58 22.37 10.35
N GLY A 210 -3.32 22.31 10.79
CA GLY A 210 -2.38 21.33 10.25
C GLY A 210 -2.87 19.90 10.50
N ILE A 211 -3.14 19.59 11.77
CA ILE A 211 -3.79 18.35 12.20
C ILE A 211 -5.04 18.72 13.00
N GLU A 212 -6.17 18.13 12.67
CA GLU A 212 -7.39 18.12 13.47
C GLU A 212 -7.71 16.69 13.90
N ILE A 213 -7.98 16.48 15.19
CA ILE A 213 -8.28 15.16 15.75
C ILE A 213 -9.47 15.21 16.68
N LEU A 214 -10.44 14.31 16.48
CA LEU A 214 -11.46 13.98 17.46
C LEU A 214 -10.86 13.00 18.46
N THR A 215 -10.60 13.50 19.66
CA THR A 215 -9.86 12.80 20.71
C THR A 215 -10.63 11.60 21.28
N SER A 216 -11.95 11.55 21.16
CA SER A 216 -12.78 10.50 21.77
C SER A 216 -12.43 9.10 21.26
N ALA A 217 -12.18 8.19 22.20
CA ALA A 217 -11.75 6.80 21.97
C ALA A 217 -10.51 6.63 21.07
N SER A 218 -9.73 7.70 20.85
CA SER A 218 -8.59 7.67 19.93
C SER A 218 -7.28 7.52 20.70
N ASP A 219 -6.46 6.55 20.31
CA ASP A 219 -5.13 6.27 20.86
C ASP A 219 -4.09 6.58 19.78
N VAL A 220 -3.56 7.81 19.78
CA VAL A 220 -2.73 8.36 18.67
C VAL A 220 -1.46 9.03 19.19
N VAL A 221 -0.32 8.71 18.58
CA VAL A 221 0.95 9.41 18.80
C VAL A 221 1.19 10.41 17.67
N ILE A 222 1.40 11.68 18.02
CA ILE A 222 1.76 12.76 17.10
C ILE A 222 3.14 13.26 17.49
N ARG A 223 4.18 12.94 16.70
CA ARG A 223 5.56 13.28 17.06
C ARG A 223 6.48 13.67 15.92
N ASN A 224 7.54 14.44 16.22
CA ASN A 224 8.56 14.81 15.24
C ASN A 224 8.00 15.47 13.98
N ASN A 225 6.84 16.12 14.04
CA ASN A 225 6.26 16.81 12.89
C ASN A 225 6.67 18.29 12.90
N VAL A 226 6.83 18.85 11.71
CA VAL A 226 7.01 20.29 11.49
C VAL A 226 5.68 20.85 10.99
N ILE A 227 4.98 21.59 11.84
CA ILE A 227 3.63 22.09 11.59
C ILE A 227 3.65 23.62 11.58
N LYS A 228 3.65 24.21 10.39
CA LYS A 228 3.89 25.66 10.26
C LYS A 228 2.93 26.38 9.33
N ASN A 229 2.64 27.63 9.66
CA ASN A 229 1.89 28.56 8.80
C ASN A 229 0.52 28.04 8.34
N ASN A 230 -0.11 27.13 9.09
CA ASN A 230 -1.51 26.77 8.84
C ASN A 230 -2.40 27.91 9.32
N LEU A 231 -3.47 28.21 8.58
CA LEU A 231 -4.27 29.42 8.82
C LEU A 231 -5.08 29.35 10.12
N ALA A 232 -5.38 28.14 10.62
CA ALA A 232 -5.94 27.93 11.95
C ALA A 232 -4.86 27.47 12.95
N ASN A 233 -4.98 26.28 13.51
CA ASN A 233 -4.08 25.78 14.56
C ASN A 233 -2.98 24.90 13.97
N GLY A 234 -1.91 24.69 14.73
CA GLY A 234 -0.99 23.60 14.43
C GLY A 234 -1.69 22.25 14.60
N ILE A 235 -2.07 21.92 15.83
CA ILE A 235 -2.85 20.73 16.19
C ILE A 235 -4.14 21.16 16.91
N ALA A 236 -5.30 20.75 16.41
CA ALA A 236 -6.60 20.98 17.03
C ALA A 236 -7.17 19.66 17.58
N ASN A 237 -7.38 19.61 18.88
CA ASN A 237 -8.02 18.49 19.57
C ASN A 237 -9.49 18.82 19.83
N GLN A 238 -10.38 17.98 19.32
CA GLN A 238 -11.82 18.17 19.38
C GLN A 238 -12.50 17.08 20.20
N SER A 239 -13.59 17.47 20.86
CA SER A 239 -14.45 16.57 21.65
C SER A 239 -15.88 17.08 21.61
N TYR A 240 -16.84 16.16 21.67
CA TYR A 240 -18.27 16.44 21.79
C TYR A 240 -18.81 15.96 23.15
N PRO A 241 -19.83 16.61 23.74
CA PRO A 241 -20.43 16.20 25.01
C PRO A 241 -20.95 14.76 25.07
N ASP A 242 -21.39 14.22 23.94
CA ASP A 242 -21.99 12.89 23.78
C ASP A 242 -20.97 11.79 23.47
N MET A 243 -19.67 12.11 23.45
CA MET A 243 -18.59 11.15 23.22
C MET A 243 -17.72 10.99 24.49
N PRO A 244 -18.20 10.27 25.51
CA PRO A 244 -17.58 10.23 26.85
C PRO A 244 -16.27 9.43 26.90
N ASP A 245 -16.02 8.58 25.90
CA ASP A 245 -14.86 7.70 25.89
C ASP A 245 -13.57 8.51 25.72
N LEU A 246 -12.71 8.45 26.74
CA LEU A 246 -11.40 9.09 26.72
C LEU A 246 -10.49 8.41 25.68
N GLY A 247 -9.74 9.21 24.96
CA GLY A 247 -8.61 8.74 24.14
C GLY A 247 -7.28 8.91 24.85
N LYS A 248 -6.21 8.39 24.25
CA LYS A 248 -4.82 8.62 24.65
C LYS A 248 -4.05 9.28 23.50
N ILE A 249 -3.99 10.60 23.52
CA ILE A 249 -3.27 11.38 22.51
C ILE A 249 -1.93 11.80 23.09
N ASN A 250 -0.84 11.29 22.51
CA ASN A 250 0.51 11.66 22.91
C ASN A 250 1.09 12.61 21.86
N ILE A 251 1.20 13.90 22.20
CA ILE A 251 1.75 14.93 21.32
C ILE A 251 3.12 15.30 21.85
N ARG A 252 4.18 14.92 21.15
CA ARG A 252 5.55 15.18 21.61
C ARG A 252 6.54 15.52 20.53
N ASP A 253 7.59 16.25 20.87
CA ASP A 253 8.72 16.49 19.96
C ASP A 253 8.32 17.15 18.62
N ASN A 254 7.21 17.90 18.58
CA ASN A 254 6.78 18.60 17.38
C ASN A 254 7.27 20.06 17.37
N ILE A 255 7.47 20.61 16.18
CA ILE A 255 7.78 22.02 15.95
C ILE A 255 6.54 22.69 15.37
N LEU A 256 5.86 23.53 16.17
CA LEU A 256 4.62 24.22 15.82
C LEU A 256 4.86 25.73 15.72
N THR A 257 4.98 26.25 14.50
CA THR A 257 5.42 27.64 14.29
C THR A 257 4.56 28.46 13.34
N GLY A 258 4.31 29.72 13.66
CA GLY A 258 3.64 30.65 12.73
C GLY A 258 2.19 30.30 12.36
N ASN A 259 1.51 29.42 13.11
CA ASN A 259 0.12 29.07 12.82
C ASN A 259 -0.81 30.24 13.20
N GLY A 260 -1.90 30.42 12.44
CA GLY A 260 -2.79 31.57 12.50
C GLY A 260 -3.65 31.68 13.77
N LYS A 261 -3.65 30.64 14.60
CA LYS A 261 -4.27 30.58 15.93
C LYS A 261 -3.28 29.94 16.90
N TYR A 262 -3.64 28.84 17.56
CA TYR A 262 -2.79 28.23 18.58
C TYR A 262 -1.78 27.27 17.96
N GLY A 263 -0.67 27.01 18.65
CA GLY A 263 0.15 25.83 18.35
C GLY A 263 -0.68 24.58 18.58
N ILE A 264 -1.19 24.42 19.81
CA ILE A 264 -2.09 23.34 20.21
C ILE A 264 -3.40 23.92 20.75
N TYR A 265 -4.52 23.52 20.15
CA TYR A 265 -5.87 23.92 20.53
C TYR A 265 -6.67 22.74 21.08
N CYS A 266 -7.53 23.00 22.06
CA CYS A 266 -8.53 22.05 22.54
C CYS A 266 -9.90 22.73 22.61
N GLY A 267 -10.94 22.12 22.04
CA GLY A 267 -12.29 22.64 22.16
C GLY A 267 -13.32 21.84 21.39
N ALA A 268 -14.61 22.16 21.58
CA ALA A 268 -15.65 21.57 20.75
C ALA A 268 -15.62 22.19 19.33
N PRO A 269 -15.94 21.40 18.28
CA PRO A 269 -16.08 21.95 16.95
C PRO A 269 -17.16 23.04 16.92
N SER A 270 -16.91 24.07 16.11
CA SER A 270 -17.79 25.24 15.95
C SER A 270 -18.21 25.93 17.28
N GLY A 271 -17.41 25.79 18.34
CA GLY A 271 -17.71 26.44 19.62
C GLY A 271 -18.82 25.78 20.44
N GLY A 272 -19.12 24.51 20.18
CA GLY A 272 -20.10 23.72 20.93
C GLY A 272 -19.81 23.58 22.44
N VAL A 273 -20.74 22.91 23.13
CA VAL A 273 -20.61 22.68 24.59
C VAL A 273 -19.40 21.80 24.88
N LYS A 274 -18.63 22.16 25.91
CA LYS A 274 -17.38 21.49 26.29
C LYS A 274 -17.62 20.49 27.42
N THR A 275 -16.88 19.39 27.40
CA THR A 275 -16.66 18.51 28.57
C THR A 275 -15.55 19.14 29.45
N LYS A 276 -15.78 19.31 30.76
CA LYS A 276 -14.93 20.16 31.62
C LYS A 276 -13.54 19.58 31.95
N THR A 277 -13.30 18.28 31.76
CA THR A 277 -12.02 17.61 32.12
C THR A 277 -11.46 16.68 31.05
N PHE A 278 -12.19 16.52 29.94
CA PHE A 278 -11.88 15.51 28.94
C PHE A 278 -10.47 15.65 28.34
N PHE A 279 -10.07 16.85 27.90
CA PHE A 279 -8.75 17.05 27.28
C PHE A 279 -7.59 16.81 28.26
N SER A 280 -7.74 17.24 29.51
CA SER A 280 -6.73 17.01 30.55
C SER A 280 -6.57 15.53 30.90
N GLU A 281 -7.59 14.72 30.64
CA GLU A 281 -7.62 13.28 30.85
C GLU A 281 -7.45 12.47 29.55
N SER A 282 -7.06 13.12 28.44
CA SER A 282 -6.82 12.41 27.16
C SER A 282 -5.57 12.81 26.43
N ILE A 283 -4.97 13.98 26.71
CA ILE A 283 -3.85 14.50 25.91
C ILE A 283 -2.60 14.62 26.78
N PHE A 284 -1.54 13.90 26.46
CA PHE A 284 -0.21 14.13 27.03
C PHE A 284 0.61 15.02 26.09
N LEU A 285 1.23 16.08 26.63
CA LEU A 285 2.15 16.95 25.90
C LEU A 285 3.56 16.82 26.47
N ASP A 286 4.55 16.64 25.59
CA ASP A 286 5.96 16.63 25.99
C ASP A 286 6.86 17.27 24.93
N SER A 287 7.83 18.09 25.35
CA SER A 287 8.92 18.55 24.46
C SER A 287 8.51 19.14 23.10
N ASN A 288 7.36 19.84 23.02
CA ASN A 288 6.92 20.50 21.79
C ASN A 288 7.39 21.96 21.72
N GLU A 289 8.07 22.35 20.64
CA GLU A 289 8.42 23.73 20.37
C GLU A 289 7.22 24.49 19.79
N ASN A 290 6.79 25.56 20.46
CA ASN A 290 5.60 26.32 20.07
C ASN A 290 5.93 27.82 20.00
N VAL A 291 6.34 28.29 18.81
CA VAL A 291 6.91 29.65 18.65
C VAL A 291 6.21 30.43 17.54
N GLY A 292 5.88 31.69 17.79
CA GLY A 292 5.38 32.60 16.76
C GLY A 292 3.98 32.30 16.21
N ASN A 293 3.21 31.42 16.85
CA ASN A 293 1.77 31.26 16.57
C ASN A 293 1.03 32.54 17.00
N ILE A 294 -0.03 32.94 16.28
CA ILE A 294 -0.78 34.18 16.58
C ILE A 294 -1.47 34.10 17.95
N GLY A 295 -2.04 32.94 18.24
CA GLY A 295 -2.59 32.58 19.54
C GLY A 295 -1.52 32.07 20.51
N LYS A 296 -1.96 31.57 21.67
CA LYS A 296 -1.04 31.00 22.66
C LYS A 296 -0.38 29.71 22.15
N PRO A 297 0.79 29.32 22.70
CA PRO A 297 1.38 28.00 22.48
C PRO A 297 0.37 26.87 22.63
N VAL A 298 -0.34 26.86 23.77
CA VAL A 298 -1.44 25.94 24.07
C VAL A 298 -2.67 26.74 24.48
N SER A 299 -3.83 26.38 23.95
CA SER A 299 -5.10 27.01 24.35
C SER A 299 -5.45 26.68 25.81
N GLY A 300 -5.95 27.65 26.57
CA GLY A 300 -6.30 27.46 27.98
C GLY A 300 -7.44 26.45 28.23
N SER A 301 -8.21 26.12 27.19
CA SER A 301 -9.28 25.11 27.26
C SER A 301 -8.77 23.67 27.30
N CYS A 302 -7.47 23.42 27.15
CA CYS A 302 -6.90 22.09 27.31
C CYS A 302 -6.82 21.64 28.78
N HIS A 303 -6.72 22.57 29.75
CA HIS A 303 -6.67 22.30 31.19
C HIS A 303 -5.59 21.29 31.66
N LEU A 304 -4.45 21.24 30.98
CA LEU A 304 -3.40 20.23 31.19
C LEU A 304 -2.68 20.36 32.55
N GLU A 305 -2.84 21.47 33.26
CA GLU A 305 -2.34 21.66 34.62
C GLU A 305 -2.90 20.66 35.65
N ARG A 306 -3.91 19.86 35.27
CA ARG A 306 -4.61 18.90 36.14
C ARG A 306 -4.07 17.47 36.04
N GLN A 307 -3.01 17.24 35.27
CA GLN A 307 -2.50 15.89 34.98
C GLN A 307 -1.71 15.31 36.15
N THR A 308 -1.90 14.01 36.41
CA THR A 308 -1.15 13.26 37.41
C THR A 308 -0.02 12.45 36.77
N SER A 309 1.04 12.14 37.51
CA SER A 309 2.12 11.27 37.03
C SER A 309 1.62 9.88 36.62
N GLU A 310 0.60 9.36 37.31
CA GLU A 310 -0.06 8.09 36.98
C GLU A 310 -0.80 8.17 35.63
N PHE A 311 -1.48 9.28 35.36
CA PHE A 311 -2.11 9.54 34.06
C PHE A 311 -1.08 9.57 32.92
N ILE A 312 0.05 10.26 33.13
CA ILE A 312 1.15 10.34 32.15
C ILE A 312 1.71 8.94 31.84
N GLN A 313 1.93 8.10 32.86
CA GLN A 313 2.37 6.72 32.67
C GLN A 313 1.34 5.88 31.90
N LYS A 314 0.04 6.12 32.08
CA LYS A 314 -1.04 5.40 31.42
C LYS A 314 -1.20 5.76 29.93
N ILE A 315 -0.81 6.97 29.52
CA ILE A 315 -0.77 7.39 28.10
C ILE A 315 0.55 6.99 27.42
N SER A 316 1.61 6.73 28.18
CA SER A 316 2.86 6.11 27.71
C SER A 316 2.62 4.63 27.32
N SER A 317 1.90 4.44 26.22
CA SER A 317 1.34 3.18 25.75
C SER A 317 2.12 2.61 24.57
N ASP A 318 2.02 1.29 24.37
CA ASP A 318 2.53 0.51 23.23
C ASP A 318 1.91 0.90 21.86
N ILE A 319 1.19 2.03 21.74
CA ILE A 319 0.53 2.48 20.49
C ILE A 319 1.50 2.45 19.33
N GLU A 320 2.66 3.09 19.52
CA GLU A 320 3.69 3.18 18.50
C GLU A 320 4.28 1.80 18.19
N LYS A 321 4.58 1.01 19.22
CA LYS A 321 5.13 -0.34 19.07
C LYS A 321 4.16 -1.26 18.32
N SER A 322 2.88 -1.27 18.68
CA SER A 322 1.83 -2.08 18.03
C SER A 322 1.54 -1.59 16.62
N THR A 323 1.46 -0.28 16.39
CA THR A 323 1.26 0.27 15.03
C THR A 323 2.43 -0.10 14.10
N ILE A 324 3.67 0.04 14.57
CA ILE A 324 4.86 -0.34 13.82
C ILE A 324 4.88 -1.86 13.61
N LEU A 325 4.59 -2.66 14.63
CA LEU A 325 4.51 -4.11 14.52
C LEU A 325 3.48 -4.54 13.47
N GLN A 326 2.27 -3.97 13.48
CA GLN A 326 1.25 -4.26 12.46
C GLN A 326 1.72 -3.85 11.06
N SER A 327 2.38 -2.69 10.92
CA SER A 327 2.98 -2.27 9.65
C SER A 327 4.08 -3.21 9.17
N ASP A 328 4.93 -3.68 10.07
CA ASP A 328 6.05 -4.58 9.75
C ASP A 328 5.54 -5.98 9.40
N GLN A 329 4.54 -6.48 10.13
CA GLN A 329 3.85 -7.73 9.82
C GLN A 329 3.19 -7.69 8.44
N GLN A 330 2.53 -6.58 8.11
CA GLN A 330 1.93 -6.37 6.80
C GLN A 330 3.00 -6.33 5.70
N GLY A 331 4.11 -5.60 5.90
CA GLY A 331 5.24 -5.56 4.97
C GLY A 331 5.88 -6.94 4.76
N PHE A 332 6.09 -7.68 5.84
CA PHE A 332 6.67 -9.01 5.79
C PHE A 332 5.77 -10.04 5.10
N PHE A 333 4.46 -9.97 5.33
CA PHE A 333 3.49 -10.76 4.57
C PHE A 333 3.60 -10.48 3.08
N TYR A 334 3.74 -9.21 2.67
CA TYR A 334 3.88 -8.84 1.27
C TYR A 334 5.16 -9.35 0.60
N ASP A 335 6.25 -9.49 1.35
CA ASP A 335 7.49 -10.07 0.85
C ASP A 335 7.32 -11.59 0.67
N ILE A 336 6.70 -12.25 1.64
CA ILE A 336 6.39 -13.69 1.57
C ILE A 336 5.45 -14.00 0.41
N GLU A 337 4.37 -13.22 0.26
CA GLU A 337 3.38 -13.40 -0.81
C GLU A 337 4.03 -13.27 -2.19
N ASN A 338 4.96 -12.32 -2.35
CA ASN A 338 5.74 -12.16 -3.58
C ASN A 338 6.59 -13.39 -3.92
N ASP A 339 7.25 -13.99 -2.91
CA ASP A 339 8.05 -15.20 -3.11
C ASP A 339 7.15 -16.38 -3.49
N PHE A 340 6.00 -16.54 -2.85
CA PHE A 340 5.00 -17.54 -3.20
C PHE A 340 4.55 -17.39 -4.66
N ASP A 341 4.12 -16.20 -5.05
CA ASP A 341 3.57 -15.95 -6.38
C ASP A 341 4.59 -16.23 -7.48
N SER A 342 5.87 -15.95 -7.25
CA SER A 342 6.94 -16.26 -8.23
C SER A 342 7.04 -17.77 -8.53
N HIS A 343 6.96 -18.62 -7.50
CA HIS A 343 7.04 -20.07 -7.65
C HIS A 343 5.75 -20.68 -8.17
N LEU A 344 4.61 -20.09 -7.82
CA LEU A 344 3.29 -20.55 -8.26
C LEU A 344 3.08 -20.23 -9.75
N ALA A 345 3.41 -19.01 -10.18
CA ALA A 345 3.38 -18.63 -11.59
C ALA A 345 4.35 -19.46 -12.45
N SER A 346 5.57 -19.71 -11.93
CA SER A 346 6.54 -20.60 -12.57
C SER A 346 5.98 -22.03 -12.71
N SER A 347 5.38 -22.55 -11.64
CA SER A 347 4.76 -23.89 -11.64
C SER A 347 3.62 -24.00 -12.65
N GLU A 348 2.70 -23.04 -12.65
CA GLU A 348 1.56 -23.01 -13.55
C GLU A 348 2.01 -22.97 -15.02
N LYS A 349 2.97 -22.11 -15.35
CA LYS A 349 3.52 -22.03 -16.71
C LYS A 349 4.10 -23.37 -17.16
N VAL A 350 4.94 -23.98 -16.34
CA VAL A 350 5.58 -25.26 -16.67
C VAL A 350 4.54 -26.38 -16.78
N ALA A 351 3.56 -26.39 -15.88
CA ALA A 351 2.44 -27.33 -15.90
C ALA A 351 1.64 -27.23 -17.19
N GLN A 352 1.19 -26.03 -17.57
CA GLN A 352 0.44 -25.77 -18.80
C GLN A 352 1.24 -26.21 -20.04
N GLU A 353 2.54 -25.94 -20.06
CA GLU A 353 3.41 -26.40 -21.16
C GLU A 353 3.50 -27.92 -21.24
N ILE A 354 3.52 -28.64 -20.11
CA ILE A 354 3.53 -30.11 -20.10
C ILE A 354 2.15 -30.68 -20.49
N GLU A 355 1.07 -30.10 -19.98
CA GLU A 355 -0.28 -30.58 -20.24
C GLU A 355 -0.67 -30.39 -21.71
N SER A 356 -0.33 -29.24 -22.29
CA SER A 356 -0.58 -28.91 -23.70
C SER A 356 0.27 -29.70 -24.71
N MET A 357 1.29 -30.44 -24.25
CA MET A 357 2.03 -31.33 -25.15
C MET A 357 1.13 -32.45 -25.68
N SER A 358 1.12 -32.60 -27.01
CA SER A 358 0.38 -33.68 -27.67
C SER A 358 0.88 -35.05 -27.22
N LEU A 359 -0.02 -36.04 -27.24
CA LEU A 359 0.33 -37.41 -26.90
C LEU A 359 1.49 -37.93 -27.76
N PHE A 360 1.51 -37.60 -29.05
CA PHE A 360 2.63 -37.90 -29.95
C PHE A 360 3.96 -37.34 -29.42
N LYS A 361 4.00 -36.06 -29.00
CA LYS A 361 5.22 -35.46 -28.45
C LYS A 361 5.63 -36.12 -27.14
N LYS A 362 4.68 -36.40 -26.24
CA LYS A 362 4.96 -37.10 -24.98
C LYS A 362 5.55 -38.49 -25.22
N ILE A 363 5.04 -39.20 -26.24
CA ILE A 363 5.53 -40.53 -26.61
C ILE A 363 6.92 -40.50 -27.23
N PHE A 364 7.15 -39.66 -28.25
CA PHE A 364 8.39 -39.68 -29.04
C PHE A 364 9.51 -38.85 -28.44
N PHE A 365 9.18 -37.76 -27.74
CA PHE A 365 10.16 -36.81 -27.22
C PHE A 365 10.26 -36.83 -25.68
N GLY A 366 9.34 -37.51 -25.00
CA GLY A 366 9.28 -37.49 -23.53
C GLY A 366 8.92 -36.09 -23.00
N ILE A 367 8.94 -35.94 -21.69
CA ILE A 367 8.81 -34.64 -21.02
C ILE A 367 10.20 -34.19 -20.59
N SER A 368 10.52 -32.92 -20.84
CA SER A 368 11.84 -32.34 -20.53
C SER A 368 12.20 -32.52 -19.06
N VAL A 369 13.35 -33.14 -18.79
CA VAL A 369 13.89 -33.31 -17.43
C VAL A 369 14.06 -31.96 -16.73
N GLN A 370 14.53 -30.94 -17.46
CA GLN A 370 14.67 -29.57 -16.91
C GLN A 370 13.33 -28.99 -16.42
N LYS A 371 12.21 -29.33 -17.07
CA LYS A 371 10.88 -28.89 -16.64
C LYS A 371 10.41 -29.62 -15.39
N ILE A 372 10.70 -30.93 -15.31
CA ILE A 372 10.41 -31.75 -14.14
C ILE A 372 11.22 -31.25 -12.94
N ASP A 373 12.52 -31.02 -13.12
CA ASP A 373 13.43 -30.49 -12.09
C ASP A 373 12.97 -29.11 -11.61
N LEU A 374 12.47 -28.26 -12.52
CA LEU A 374 11.93 -26.95 -12.16
C LEU A 374 10.65 -27.06 -11.31
N LEU A 375 9.73 -27.98 -11.63
CA LEU A 375 8.55 -28.23 -10.79
C LEU A 375 8.96 -28.75 -9.40
N TYR A 376 9.94 -29.66 -9.33
CA TYR A 376 10.46 -30.18 -8.06
C TYR A 376 11.08 -29.07 -7.22
N SER A 377 11.90 -28.22 -7.85
CA SER A 377 12.52 -27.07 -7.21
C SER A 377 11.47 -26.08 -6.70
N ASN A 378 10.43 -25.78 -7.48
CA ASN A 378 9.32 -24.92 -7.03
C ASN A 378 8.57 -25.53 -5.84
N ASN A 379 8.27 -26.83 -5.85
CA ASN A 379 7.60 -27.52 -4.74
C ASN A 379 8.39 -27.42 -3.43
N LEU A 380 9.72 -27.57 -3.50
CA LEU A 380 10.60 -27.44 -2.33
C LEU A 380 10.59 -26.01 -1.77
N GLN A 381 10.65 -25.00 -2.65
CA GLN A 381 10.59 -23.59 -2.24
C GLN A 381 9.22 -23.24 -1.63
N LEU A 382 8.13 -23.66 -2.26
CA LEU A 382 6.77 -23.48 -1.74
C LEU A 382 6.59 -24.14 -0.37
N SER A 383 7.10 -25.35 -0.17
CA SER A 383 7.05 -26.02 1.14
C SER A 383 7.80 -25.22 2.22
N THR A 384 8.95 -24.64 1.87
CA THR A 384 9.74 -23.79 2.78
C THR A 384 8.98 -22.50 3.12
N LEU A 385 8.38 -21.86 2.13
CA LEU A 385 7.55 -20.68 2.32
C LEU A 385 6.29 -20.97 3.14
N ILE A 386 5.64 -22.13 2.96
CA ILE A 386 4.50 -22.58 3.78
C ILE A 386 4.91 -22.70 5.24
N ALA A 387 6.06 -23.32 5.54
CA ALA A 387 6.53 -23.44 6.91
C ALA A 387 6.76 -22.06 7.55
N LYS A 388 7.39 -21.13 6.79
CA LYS A 388 7.62 -19.74 7.22
C LYS A 388 6.31 -18.97 7.42
N ALA A 389 5.35 -19.09 6.51
CA ALA A 389 4.05 -18.43 6.62
C ALA A 389 3.22 -18.98 7.80
N THR A 390 3.27 -20.31 8.01
CA THR A 390 2.56 -20.97 9.11
C THR A 390 3.05 -20.50 10.47
N SER A 391 4.37 -20.30 10.64
CA SER A 391 4.91 -19.82 11.93
C SER A 391 4.45 -18.41 12.30
N LEU A 392 3.96 -17.63 11.33
CA LEU A 392 3.53 -16.24 11.55
C LEU A 392 2.05 -16.09 11.86
N LEU A 393 1.25 -17.12 11.58
CA LEU A 393 -0.21 -17.07 11.76
C LEU A 393 -0.60 -16.73 13.20
N ASP A 394 0.16 -17.21 14.18
CA ASP A 394 -0.07 -16.95 15.60
C ASP A 394 0.55 -15.62 16.07
N GLU A 395 1.43 -15.01 15.28
CA GLU A 395 2.06 -13.73 15.59
C GLU A 395 1.23 -12.53 15.08
N TYR A 396 0.47 -12.71 14.01
CA TYR A 396 -0.31 -11.64 13.39
C TYR A 396 -1.45 -11.14 14.29
N GLU A 397 -1.45 -9.82 14.55
CA GLU A 397 -2.54 -9.16 15.28
C GLU A 397 -3.80 -8.98 14.42
N SER A 398 -3.65 -8.97 13.09
CA SER A 398 -4.74 -8.71 12.15
C SER A 398 -5.39 -10.01 11.66
N ASP A 399 -6.69 -10.17 11.89
CA ASP A 399 -7.49 -11.28 11.35
C ASP A 399 -7.46 -11.31 9.82
N GLU A 400 -7.49 -10.15 9.15
CA GLU A 400 -7.40 -10.04 7.68
C GLU A 400 -6.08 -10.63 7.15
N LEU A 401 -4.97 -10.39 7.86
CA LEU A 401 -3.66 -10.90 7.49
C LEU A 401 -3.56 -12.42 7.72
N ARG A 402 -4.16 -12.91 8.82
CA ARG A 402 -4.25 -14.35 9.13
C ARG A 402 -5.06 -15.11 8.09
N ASP A 403 -6.20 -14.56 7.67
CA ASP A 403 -7.06 -15.14 6.64
C ASP A 403 -6.36 -15.16 5.28
N SER A 404 -5.73 -14.05 4.90
CA SER A 404 -4.96 -13.94 3.66
C SER A 404 -3.80 -14.95 3.61
N THR A 405 -3.07 -15.08 4.71
CA THR A 405 -1.98 -16.05 4.86
C THR A 405 -2.49 -17.49 4.77
N SER A 406 -3.61 -17.79 5.41
CA SER A 406 -4.23 -19.12 5.38
C SER A 406 -4.68 -19.52 3.96
N LEU A 407 -5.26 -18.58 3.21
CA LEU A 407 -5.64 -18.79 1.82
C LEU A 407 -4.43 -19.04 0.92
N LEU A 408 -3.34 -18.27 1.12
CA LEU A 408 -2.10 -18.42 0.36
C LEU A 408 -1.45 -19.79 0.60
N ILE A 409 -1.39 -20.23 1.88
CA ILE A 409 -0.91 -21.57 2.25
C ILE A 409 -1.75 -22.65 1.59
N LYS A 410 -3.08 -22.50 1.63
CA LYS A 410 -4.00 -23.47 1.01
C LYS A 410 -3.76 -23.60 -0.50
N SER A 411 -3.74 -22.49 -1.24
CA SER A 411 -3.51 -22.49 -2.69
C SER A 411 -2.13 -23.08 -3.05
N SER A 412 -1.13 -22.84 -2.21
CA SER A 412 0.21 -23.38 -2.41
C SER A 412 0.28 -24.90 -2.21
N ASN A 413 -0.40 -25.43 -1.19
CA ASN A 413 -0.52 -26.87 -1.00
C ASN A 413 -1.24 -27.56 -2.16
N GLU A 414 -2.31 -26.96 -2.70
CA GLU A 414 -3.02 -27.47 -3.87
C GLU A 414 -2.10 -27.52 -5.11
N THR A 415 -1.26 -26.51 -5.30
CA THR A 415 -0.28 -26.46 -6.41
C THR A 415 0.82 -27.51 -6.25
N ILE A 416 1.36 -27.70 -5.03
CA ILE A 416 2.36 -28.73 -4.74
C ILE A 416 1.80 -30.12 -5.10
N ALA A 417 0.60 -30.44 -4.62
CA ALA A 417 -0.05 -31.72 -4.88
C ALA A 417 -0.30 -31.96 -6.38
N PHE A 418 -0.69 -30.91 -7.11
CA PHE A 418 -0.85 -30.96 -8.55
C PHE A 418 0.49 -31.22 -9.27
N ASN A 419 1.54 -30.50 -8.90
CA ASN A 419 2.88 -30.65 -9.46
C ASN A 419 3.45 -32.05 -9.21
N ASP A 420 3.31 -32.59 -7.99
CA ASP A 420 3.77 -33.94 -7.65
C ASP A 420 3.08 -35.01 -8.50
N ALA A 421 1.77 -34.87 -8.72
CA ALA A 421 1.01 -35.76 -9.59
C ALA A 421 1.49 -35.66 -11.06
N LEU A 422 1.83 -34.46 -11.53
CA LEU A 422 2.34 -34.24 -12.88
C LEU A 422 3.76 -34.81 -13.05
N ILE A 423 4.65 -34.59 -12.09
CA ILE A 423 6.00 -35.14 -12.03
C ILE A 423 5.92 -36.68 -12.09
N GLY A 424 5.14 -37.31 -11.21
CA GLY A 424 5.03 -38.77 -11.16
C GLY A 424 4.46 -39.38 -12.45
N LYS A 425 3.50 -38.71 -13.12
CA LYS A 425 3.03 -39.13 -14.46
C LYS A 425 4.13 -38.98 -15.52
N SER A 426 4.90 -37.91 -15.46
CA SER A 426 5.96 -37.60 -16.42
C SER A 426 7.12 -38.57 -16.34
N GLU A 427 7.56 -38.93 -15.13
CA GLU A 427 8.61 -39.92 -14.90
C GLU A 427 8.20 -41.31 -15.40
N LYS A 428 6.98 -41.76 -15.12
CA LYS A 428 6.45 -43.03 -15.64
C LYS A 428 6.43 -43.04 -17.18
N THR A 429 5.98 -41.95 -17.79
CA THR A 429 5.93 -41.79 -19.26
C THR A 429 7.33 -41.86 -19.86
N ASN A 430 8.30 -41.16 -19.27
CA ASN A 430 9.69 -41.19 -19.68
C ASN A 430 10.29 -42.61 -19.52
N ILE A 431 10.04 -43.32 -18.41
CA ILE A 431 10.57 -44.68 -18.21
C ILE A 431 10.02 -45.66 -19.25
N ILE A 432 8.68 -45.69 -19.47
CA ILE A 432 8.03 -46.69 -20.33
C ILE A 432 8.40 -46.50 -21.81
N LEU A 433 8.52 -45.25 -22.26
CA LEU A 433 8.64 -44.93 -23.69
C LEU A 433 10.08 -44.66 -24.12
N TRP A 434 11.00 -44.33 -23.20
CA TRP A 434 12.41 -44.01 -23.52
C TRP A 434 13.45 -45.06 -23.10
N LEU A 435 13.13 -46.06 -22.29
CA LEU A 435 14.03 -47.20 -22.10
C LEU A 435 14.48 -47.85 -23.44
N PRO A 436 13.64 -47.97 -24.47
CA PRO A 436 14.05 -48.56 -25.75
C PRO A 436 15.02 -47.68 -26.56
N ILE A 437 14.96 -46.35 -26.41
CA ILE A 437 15.75 -45.40 -27.23
C ILE A 437 17.17 -45.22 -26.66
N LYS A 438 17.34 -45.22 -25.33
CA LYS A 438 18.68 -45.23 -24.72
C LYS A 438 19.45 -46.53 -25.03
N ILE A 439 18.76 -47.66 -25.14
CA ILE A 439 19.39 -48.93 -25.54
C ILE A 439 19.76 -48.90 -27.03
N ALA A 440 18.92 -48.34 -27.91
CA ALA A 440 19.24 -48.21 -29.33
C ALA A 440 20.44 -47.27 -29.63
N GLY A 441 20.69 -46.29 -28.77
CA GLY A 441 21.87 -45.40 -28.87
C GLY A 441 23.18 -46.02 -28.37
N ILE A 442 23.13 -47.13 -27.62
CA ILE A 442 24.32 -47.89 -27.18
C ILE A 442 24.78 -48.89 -28.27
N PHE A 443 23.92 -49.19 -29.25
CA PHE A 443 24.22 -50.09 -30.38
C PHE A 443 24.51 -49.36 -31.70
N ARG A 444 24.95 -48.09 -31.67
CA ARG A 444 25.46 -47.37 -32.84
C ARG A 444 26.92 -46.95 -32.67
#